data_AF-A0A8T3TEB8-F1
#
_entry.id   AF-A0A8T3TEB8-F1
#
_cell.length_a   1.000
_cell.length_b   1.000
_cell.length_c   1.000
_cell.angle_alpha   90.00
_cell.angle_beta   90.00
_cell.angle_gamma   90.00
#
_symmetry.space_group_name_H-M   'P 1'
#
loop_
_entity.id
_entity.type
_entity.pdbx_description
1 polymer ?
#
loop_
_entity_poly.entity_id
_entity_poly.type
_entity_poly.pdbx_seq_one_letter_code
_entity_poly.pdbx_strand_id
1 'polypeptide(L)' 'MTELRLGILPWSQGTDWPELEQVARRVDELGYDHLWSWDHLHAIFGEPQQPIFEGWLTLAAWAKVT' A
#
# COMPACT_ATOMS: atom_id res chain seq x y z
N MET A 1 -7.40 20.25 -21.32
CA MET A 1 -7.79 19.88 -19.95
C MET A 1 -6.81 18.82 -19.50
N THR A 2 -6.26 18.91 -18.30
CA THR A 2 -5.43 17.83 -17.74
C THR A 2 -6.31 16.62 -17.42
N GLU A 3 -5.88 15.43 -17.84
CA GLU A 3 -6.57 14.18 -17.48
C GLU A 3 -6.55 13.98 -15.96
N LEU A 4 -7.68 13.57 -15.40
CA LEU A 4 -7.80 13.18 -14.00
C LEU A 4 -7.12 11.82 -13.81
N ARG A 5 -6.23 11.73 -12.82
CA ARG A 5 -5.55 10.49 -12.42
C ARG A 5 -5.91 10.14 -10.99
N LEU A 6 -6.10 8.85 -10.73
CA LEU A 6 -6.55 8.36 -9.42
C LEU A 6 -5.51 7.41 -8.83
N GLY A 7 -5.42 7.37 -7.51
CA GLY A 7 -4.52 6.47 -6.80
C GLY A 7 -5.11 5.95 -5.50
N ILE A 8 -4.52 4.87 -5.00
CA ILE A 8 -4.93 4.20 -3.77
C ILE A 8 -3.78 4.20 -2.77
N LEU A 9 -4.12 4.43 -1.51
CA LEU A 9 -3.21 4.38 -0.37
C LEU A 9 -3.81 3.36 0.61
N PRO A 10 -3.43 2.07 0.51
CA PRO A 10 -3.89 1.04 1.43
C PRO A 10 -3.21 1.22 2.79
N TRP A 11 -3.84 0.68 3.83
CA TRP A 11 -3.27 0.69 5.17
C TRP A 11 -2.24 -0.43 5.27
N SER A 12 -0.97 -0.08 5.49
CA SER A 12 0.11 -1.06 5.70
C SER A 12 0.12 -1.66 7.10
N GLN A 13 -0.85 -1.30 7.94
CA GLN A 13 -1.01 -1.76 9.32
C GLN A 13 -2.19 -2.74 9.47
N GLY A 14 -2.12 -3.60 10.48
CA GLY A 14 -3.24 -4.49 10.86
C GLY A 14 -3.58 -5.55 9.81
N THR A 15 -2.62 -5.92 8.96
CA THR A 15 -2.76 -6.90 7.87
C THR A 15 -1.48 -7.74 7.77
N ASP A 16 -1.46 -8.73 6.87
CA ASP A 16 -0.30 -9.53 6.54
C ASP A 16 0.21 -9.24 5.10
N TRP A 17 1.35 -9.83 4.74
CA TRP A 17 1.97 -9.56 3.44
C TRP A 17 1.14 -10.11 2.26
N PRO A 18 0.64 -11.36 2.29
CA PRO A 18 -0.20 -11.88 1.21
C PRO A 18 -1.42 -11.00 0.90
N GLU A 19 -2.13 -10.50 1.92
CA GLU A 19 -3.26 -9.60 1.72
C GLU A 19 -2.81 -8.26 1.12
N LEU A 20 -1.74 -7.67 1.66
CA LEU A 20 -1.22 -6.40 1.19
C LEU A 20 -0.67 -6.46 -0.25
N GLU A 21 -0.04 -7.58 -0.64
CA GLU A 21 0.41 -7.83 -2.01
C GLU A 21 -0.79 -8.00 -2.97
N GLN A 22 -1.84 -8.71 -2.56
CA GLN A 22 -3.06 -8.86 -3.35
C GLN A 22 -3.75 -7.53 -3.60
N VAL A 23 -3.77 -6.62 -2.61
CA VAL A 23 -4.31 -5.26 -2.80
C VAL A 23 -3.54 -4.52 -3.89
N ALA A 24 -2.20 -4.55 -3.87
CA ALA A 24 -1.39 -3.89 -4.89
C ALA A 24 -1.67 -4.40 -6.30
N ARG A 25 -1.66 -5.74 -6.48
CA ARG A 25 -2.02 -6.38 -7.76
C ARG A 25 -3.41 -5.97 -8.22
N ARG A 26 -4.37 -5.94 -7.29
CA ARG A 26 -5.75 -5.57 -7.61
C ARG A 26 -5.89 -4.11 -8.03
N VAL A 27 -5.14 -3.20 -7.41
CA VAL A 27 -5.11 -1.78 -7.77
C VAL A 27 -4.55 -1.60 -9.18
N ASP A 28 -3.47 -2.33 -9.53
CA ASP A 28 -2.87 -2.30 -10.87
C ASP A 28 -3.82 -2.87 -11.95
N GLU A 29 -4.42 -4.04 -11.69
CA GLU A 29 -5.43 -4.66 -12.59
C GLU A 29 -6.65 -3.76 -12.85
N LEU A 30 -7.00 -2.89 -11.90
CA LEU A 30 -8.10 -1.94 -12.02
C LEU A 30 -7.73 -0.67 -12.79
N GLY A 31 -6.45 -0.47 -13.13
CA GLY A 31 -5.97 0.65 -13.94
C GLY A 31 -5.82 1.97 -13.18
N TYR A 32 -5.58 1.93 -11.87
CA TYR A 32 -5.21 3.14 -11.12
C TYR A 32 -3.80 3.61 -11.49
N ASP A 33 -3.59 4.92 -11.54
CA ASP A 33 -2.30 5.50 -11.94
C ASP A 33 -1.23 5.42 -10.84
N HIS A 34 -1.65 5.33 -9.58
CA HIS A 34 -0.76 5.47 -8.44
C HIS A 34 -1.12 4.51 -7.29
N LEU A 35 -0.08 3.95 -6.66
CA LEU A 35 -0.15 3.19 -5.42
C LEU A 35 0.80 3.83 -4.40
N TRP A 36 0.28 4.18 -3.23
CA TRP A 36 1.01 4.92 -2.20
C TRP A 36 1.17 4.08 -0.94
N SER A 37 2.26 4.30 -0.20
CA SER A 37 2.46 3.74 1.13
C SER A 37 2.72 4.84 2.15
N TRP A 38 2.76 4.46 3.43
CA TRP A 38 3.04 5.35 4.56
C TRP A 38 4.53 5.37 4.90
N ASP A 39 5.00 6.47 5.47
CA ASP A 39 6.32 6.57 6.08
C ASP A 39 6.22 6.48 7.61
N HIS A 40 5.73 5.33 8.11
CA HIS A 40 5.57 5.07 9.54
C HIS A 40 6.13 3.71 9.93
N LEU A 41 6.82 3.67 11.07
CA LEU A 41 7.30 2.43 11.68
C LEU A 41 6.39 1.91 12.80
N HIS A 42 5.43 2.72 13.24
CA HIS A 42 4.44 2.35 14.25
C HIS A 42 3.03 2.59 13.71
N ALA A 43 2.09 1.74 14.10
CA ALA A 43 0.69 1.89 13.74
C ALA A 43 0.13 3.21 14.30
N ILE A 44 -0.57 3.95 13.46
CA ILE A 44 -1.11 5.27 13.78
C ILE A 44 -2.59 5.23 14.15
N PHE A 45 -3.21 4.06 14.01
CA PHE A 45 -4.62 3.83 14.35
C PHE A 45 -4.80 2.45 14.98
N GLY A 46 -5.66 2.29 16.00
CA GLY A 46 -5.91 0.99 16.64
C GLY A 46 -4.85 0.60 17.68
N GLU A 47 -4.56 -0.70 17.79
CA GLU A 47 -3.61 -1.25 18.78
C GLU A 47 -2.16 -0.82 18.41
N PRO A 48 -1.42 -0.10 19.27
CA PRO A 48 -0.15 0.53 18.86
C PRO A 48 1.00 -0.44 18.52
N GLN A 49 0.92 -1.70 18.95
CA GLN A 49 1.90 -2.76 18.69
C GLN A 49 1.47 -3.71 17.56
N GLN A 50 0.36 -3.44 16.88
CA GLN A 50 -0.12 -4.28 15.79
C GLN A 50 0.89 -4.30 14.62
N PRO A 51 0.84 -5.33 13.75
CA PRO A 51 1.70 -5.40 12.59
C PRO A 51 1.61 -4.15 11.72
N ILE A 52 2.76 -3.67 11.24
CA ILE A 52 2.86 -2.61 10.24
C ILE A 52 4.05 -2.90 9.33
N PHE A 53 3.86 -2.72 8.02
CA PHE A 53 4.94 -2.84 7.04
C PHE A 53 5.61 -1.48 6.79
N GLU A 54 6.95 -1.51 6.74
CA GLU A 54 7.78 -0.34 6.45
C GLU A 54 7.56 0.14 5.00
N GLY A 55 7.44 1.45 4.82
CA GLY A 55 6.98 2.08 3.58
C GLY A 55 7.87 1.79 2.36
N TRP A 56 9.18 1.97 2.47
CA TRP A 56 10.11 1.83 1.35
C TRP A 56 10.23 0.40 0.87
N LEU A 57 10.34 -0.56 1.80
CA LEU A 57 10.36 -1.98 1.47
C LEU A 57 9.04 -2.44 0.87
N THR A 58 7.91 -1.91 1.36
CA THR A 58 6.59 -2.18 0.77
C THR A 58 6.53 -1.71 -0.69
N LEU A 59 6.97 -0.47 -0.96
CA LEU A 59 7.00 0.07 -2.33
C LEU A 59 7.93 -0.74 -3.25
N ALA A 60 9.12 -1.13 -2.79
CA ALA A 60 10.05 -1.95 -3.56
C ALA A 60 9.49 -3.33 -3.89
N ALA A 61 8.79 -3.95 -2.93
CA ALA A 61 8.18 -5.25 -3.12
C ALA A 61 6.94 -5.19 -4.03
N TRP A 62 6.11 -4.15 -3.93
CA TRP A 62 5.00 -3.91 -4.87
C TRP A 62 5.50 -3.67 -6.30
N ALA A 63 6.54 -2.87 -6.49
CA ALA A 63 7.12 -2.61 -7.82
C ALA A 63 7.65 -3.87 -8.54
N LYS A 64 7.86 -4.98 -7.81
CA LYS A 64 8.23 -6.28 -8.40
C LYS A 64 7.01 -7.03 -8.96
N VAL A 65 5.81 -6.74 -8.46
CA VAL A 65 4.61 -7.57 -8.66
C VAL A 65 3.47 -6.87 -9.39
N THR A 66 3.52 -5.55 -9.51
CA THR A 66 2.66 -4.70 -10.36
C THR A 66 3.45 -4.25 -11.57
#